data_AF-A0A1Q3A9U3-F1
#
_entry.id   AF-A0A1Q3A9U3-F1
#
_cell.length_a   1.000
_cell.length_b   1.000
_cell.length_c   1.000
_cell.angle_alpha   90.00
_cell.angle_beta   90.00
_cell.angle_gamma   90.00
#
_symmetry.space_group_name_H-M   'P 1'
#
loop_
_entity.id
_entity.type
_entity.pdbx_description
1 polymer ?
#
loop_
_entity_poly.entity_id
_entity_poly.type
_entity_poly.pdbx_seq_one_letter_code
_entity_poly.pdbx_strand_id
1 'polypeptide(L)'
;MSSITTADLANLNDSSKKEIATFLEAENSKQKVQMSIHQFTNTCFKECIQSTNNSDLSSQEEQCLGNCVNRFLDTNIRIVKGLQSLQ
;
A
#
# COMPACT_ATOMS: atom_id res chain seq x y z
N MET A 1 -5.71 -16.59 2.63
CA MET A 1 -6.23 -15.72 3.70
C MET A 1 -7.65 -16.17 4.01
N SER A 2 -7.95 -16.48 5.26
CA SER A 2 -9.28 -16.95 5.68
C SER A 2 -10.29 -15.81 5.55
N SER A 3 -11.17 -15.91 4.58
CA SER A 3 -12.27 -14.97 4.37
C SER A 3 -13.35 -15.23 5.43
N ILE A 4 -13.51 -14.30 6.37
CA ILE A 4 -14.68 -14.31 7.27
C ILE A 4 -15.93 -14.11 6.40
N THR A 5 -16.90 -15.02 6.49
CA THR A 5 -18.11 -14.93 5.68
C THR A 5 -19.14 -14.03 6.37
N THR A 6 -20.01 -13.40 5.60
CA THR A 6 -21.11 -12.56 6.14
C THR A 6 -22.05 -13.36 7.05
N ALA A 7 -22.15 -14.68 6.87
CA ALA A 7 -22.90 -15.58 7.74
C ALA A 7 -22.24 -15.74 9.13
N ASP A 8 -20.90 -15.67 9.21
CA ASP A 8 -20.17 -15.71 10.48
C ASP A 8 -20.41 -14.43 11.29
N LEU A 9 -20.53 -13.27 10.63
CA LEU A 9 -20.84 -11.99 11.30
C LEU A 9 -22.29 -11.94 11.84
N ALA A 10 -23.22 -12.65 11.22
CA ALA A 10 -24.63 -12.63 11.62
C ALA A 10 -24.88 -13.33 12.97
N ASN A 11 -24.05 -14.33 13.32
CA ASN A 11 -24.18 -15.13 14.53
C ASN A 11 -23.49 -14.53 15.77
N LEU A 12 -22.89 -13.35 15.65
CA LEU A 12 -22.15 -12.70 16.72
C LEU A 12 -23.03 -11.80 17.59
N ASN A 13 -22.70 -11.70 18.88
CA ASN A 13 -23.27 -10.69 19.77
C ASN A 13 -22.76 -9.28 19.42
N ASP A 14 -23.46 -8.25 19.89
CA ASP A 14 -23.18 -6.86 19.51
C ASP A 14 -21.79 -6.36 19.96
N SER A 15 -21.28 -6.87 21.08
CA SER A 15 -19.93 -6.55 21.55
C SER A 15 -18.87 -7.10 20.60
N SER A 16 -18.99 -8.37 20.19
CA SER A 16 -18.08 -9.02 19.25
C SER A 16 -18.15 -8.39 17.86
N LYS A 17 -19.32 -7.93 17.40
CA LYS A 17 -19.44 -7.19 16.13
C LYS A 17 -18.64 -5.89 16.16
N LYS A 18 -18.69 -5.13 17.26
CA LYS A 18 -17.92 -3.89 17.41
C LYS A 18 -16.41 -4.13 17.44
N GLU A 19 -15.98 -5.18 18.13
CA GLU A 19 -14.57 -5.58 18.17
C GLU A 19 -14.07 -5.99 16.78
N ILE A 20 -14.83 -6.82 16.07
CA ILE A 20 -14.49 -7.25 14.71
C ILE A 20 -14.49 -6.09 13.72
N ALA A 21 -15.41 -5.13 13.83
CA ALA A 21 -15.39 -3.93 12.99
C ALA A 21 -14.09 -3.15 13.18
N THR A 22 -13.69 -2.92 14.43
CA THR A 22 -12.41 -2.24 14.76
C THR A 22 -11.21 -3.03 14.22
N PHE A 23 -11.21 -4.36 14.39
CA PHE A 23 -10.16 -5.22 13.87
C PHE A 23 -10.08 -5.18 12.35
N LEU A 24 -11.22 -5.29 11.65
CA LEU A 24 -11.30 -5.21 10.20
C LEU A 24 -10.78 -3.87 9.67
N GLU A 25 -11.12 -2.75 10.31
CA GLU A 25 -10.61 -1.44 9.92
C GLU A 25 -9.08 -1.39 10.01
N ALA A 26 -8.51 -1.92 11.11
CA ALA A 26 -7.06 -1.99 11.30
C ALA A 26 -6.39 -2.89 10.25
N GLU A 27 -6.93 -4.08 10.00
CA GLU A 27 -6.38 -5.01 9.00
C GLU A 27 -6.52 -4.49 7.57
N ASN A 28 -7.65 -3.83 7.24
CA ASN A 28 -7.80 -3.17 5.94
C ASN A 28 -6.78 -2.05 5.75
N SER A 29 -6.50 -1.26 6.79
CA SER A 29 -5.46 -0.24 6.76
C SER A 29 -4.08 -0.85 6.49
N LYS A 30 -3.71 -1.92 7.21
CA LYS A 30 -2.46 -2.65 6.98
C LYS A 30 -2.38 -3.21 5.57
N GLN A 31 -3.46 -3.80 5.07
CA GLN A 31 -3.50 -4.36 3.72
C GLN A 31 -3.29 -3.28 2.65
N LYS A 32 -3.88 -2.09 2.81
CA LYS A 32 -3.64 -0.96 1.91
C LYS A 32 -2.17 -0.57 1.87
N VAL A 33 -1.50 -0.49 3.03
CA VAL A 33 -0.06 -0.21 3.10
C VAL A 33 0.75 -1.30 2.40
N GLN A 34 0.43 -2.58 2.63
CA GLN A 34 1.12 -3.69 1.96
C GLN A 34 0.96 -3.66 0.44
N MET A 35 -0.24 -3.37 -0.07
CA MET A 35 -0.46 -3.22 -1.51
C MET A 35 0.37 -2.07 -2.09
N SER A 36 0.44 -0.93 -1.40
CA SER A 36 1.29 0.20 -1.80
C SER A 36 2.77 -0.17 -1.82
N ILE A 37 3.25 -0.91 -0.80
CA ILE A 37 4.64 -1.41 -0.76
C ILE A 37 4.92 -2.27 -1.99
N HIS A 38 4.07 -3.26 -2.27
CA HIS A 38 4.25 -4.14 -3.44
C HIS A 38 4.25 -3.34 -4.76
N GLN A 39 3.35 -2.37 -4.90
CA GLN A 39 3.29 -1.51 -6.07
C GLN A 39 4.58 -0.69 -6.25
N PHE A 40 5.07 -0.07 -5.18
CA PHE A 40 6.30 0.73 -5.21
C PHE A 40 7.52 -0.13 -5.47
N THR A 41 7.63 -1.30 -4.82
CA THR A 41 8.70 -2.25 -5.08
C THR A 41 8.71 -2.67 -6.55
N ASN A 42 7.59 -3.11 -7.11
CA ASN A 42 7.53 -3.55 -8.51
C ASN A 42 7.88 -2.43 -9.51
N THR A 43 7.41 -1.21 -9.24
CA THR A 43 7.66 -0.05 -10.11
C THR A 43 9.10 0.42 -9.98
N CYS A 44 9.51 0.80 -8.78
CA CYS A 44 10.82 1.41 -8.54
C CYS A 44 11.98 0.44 -8.73
N PHE A 45 11.77 -0.87 -8.52
CA PHE A 45 12.80 -1.85 -8.86
C PHE A 45 13.10 -1.83 -10.36
N LYS A 46 12.08 -1.79 -11.23
CA LYS A 46 12.28 -1.75 -12.69
C LYS A 46 12.93 -0.46 -13.17
N GLU A 47 12.61 0.66 -12.51
CA GLU A 47 13.14 1.98 -12.88
C GLU A 47 14.58 2.22 -12.37
N CYS A 48 14.93 1.67 -11.21
CA CYS A 48 16.17 2.01 -10.52
C CYS A 48 17.23 0.89 -10.51
N ILE A 49 16.85 -0.38 -10.59
CA ILE A 49 17.78 -1.51 -10.48
C ILE A 49 18.10 -2.03 -11.87
N GLN A 50 19.34 -1.77 -12.33
CA GLN A 50 19.78 -2.16 -13.68
C GLN A 50 20.41 -3.55 -13.73
N SER A 51 20.99 -4.02 -12.62
CA SER A 51 21.57 -5.36 -12.51
C SER A 51 21.54 -5.84 -11.06
N THR A 52 21.39 -7.14 -10.85
CA THR A 52 21.36 -7.76 -9.51
C THR A 52 22.67 -8.51 -9.21
N ASN A 53 23.79 -7.96 -9.67
CA ASN A 53 25.10 -8.60 -9.56
C ASN A 53 25.67 -8.53 -8.13
N ASN A 54 25.20 -7.58 -7.33
CA ASN A 54 25.50 -7.44 -5.91
C ASN A 54 24.22 -7.68 -5.10
N SER A 55 24.35 -8.23 -3.89
CA SER A 55 23.24 -8.39 -2.95
C SER A 55 22.80 -7.07 -2.31
N ASP A 56 23.73 -6.11 -2.23
CA ASP A 56 23.48 -4.80 -1.63
C ASP A 56 23.19 -3.74 -2.68
N LEU A 57 22.36 -2.76 -2.32
CA LEU A 57 22.09 -1.60 -3.13
C LEU A 57 23.32 -0.67 -3.15
N SER A 58 23.66 -0.18 -4.32
CA SER A 58 24.61 0.92 -4.44
C SER A 58 23.98 2.23 -3.95
N SER A 59 24.81 3.20 -3.55
CA SER A 59 24.33 4.53 -3.13
C SER A 59 23.46 5.22 -4.19
N GLN A 60 23.73 4.96 -5.48
CA GLN A 60 22.92 5.50 -6.58
C GLN A 60 21.55 4.84 -6.67
N GLU A 61 21.46 3.52 -6.45
CA GLU A 61 20.19 2.78 -6.42
C GLU A 61 19.34 3.19 -5.22
N GLU A 62 19.94 3.33 -4.03
CA GLU A 62 19.26 3.82 -2.83
C GLU A 62 18.65 5.21 -3.06
N GLN A 63 19.44 6.13 -3.62
CA GLN A 63 18.97 7.48 -3.96
C GLN A 63 17.87 7.44 -5.02
N CYS A 64 18.00 6.61 -6.05
CA CYS A 64 16.97 6.45 -7.07
C CYS A 64 15.66 5.93 -6.49
N LEU A 65 15.71 4.88 -5.67
CA LEU A 65 14.52 4.28 -5.05
C LEU A 65 13.78 5.29 -4.18
N GLY A 66 14.50 6.06 -3.35
CA GLY A 66 13.92 7.13 -2.54
C GLY A 66 13.23 8.20 -3.39
N ASN A 67 13.90 8.63 -4.48
CA ASN A 67 13.32 9.59 -5.42
C ASN A 67 12.12 9.03 -6.18
N CYS A 68 12.14 7.75 -6.56
CA CYS A 68 11.05 7.09 -7.29
C CYS A 68 9.76 7.10 -6.47
N VAL A 69 9.81 6.70 -5.19
CA VAL A 69 8.64 6.71 -4.31
C VAL A 69 8.11 8.13 -4.11
N ASN A 70 8.99 9.09 -3.80
CA ASN A 70 8.60 10.50 -3.62
C ASN A 70 7.90 11.06 -4.86
N ARG A 71 8.48 10.85 -6.05
CA ARG A 71 7.90 11.32 -7.31
C ARG A 71 6.56 10.65 -7.62
N PHE A 72 6.40 9.37 -7.29
CA PHE A 72 5.12 8.68 -7.44
C PHE A 72 4.06 9.32 -6.56
N LEU A 73 4.35 9.56 -5.27
CA LEU A 73 3.42 10.18 -4.35
C LEU A 73 3.05 11.62 -4.77
N ASP A 74 4.04 12.43 -5.15
CA ASP A 74 3.83 13.80 -5.65
C ASP A 74 2.90 13.82 -6.86
N THR A 75 3.13 12.90 -7.81
CA THR A 75 2.31 12.76 -9.02
C THR A 75 0.88 12.37 -8.67
N ASN A 76 0.69 11.40 -7.76
CA ASN A 76 -0.64 10.99 -7.31
C ASN A 76 -1.39 12.15 -6.64
N ILE A 77 -0.74 12.89 -5.75
CA ILE A 77 -1.32 14.07 -5.10
C ILE A 77 -1.71 15.12 -6.15
N ARG A 78 -0.84 15.36 -7.14
CA ARG A 78 -1.12 16.34 -8.20
C ARG A 78 -2.33 15.94 -9.05
N ILE A 79 -2.46 14.66 -9.38
CA ILE A 79 -3.61 14.11 -10.13
C ILE A 79 -4.88 14.25 -9.31
N VAL A 80 -4.88 13.80 -8.05
CA VAL A 80 -6.05 13.88 -7.16
C VAL A 80 -6.52 15.32 -6.98
N LYS A 81 -5.59 16.26 -6.73
CA LYS A 81 -5.92 17.70 -6.66
C LYS A 81 -6.52 18.22 -7.96
N GLY A 82 -6.01 17.76 -9.11
CA GLY A 82 -6.56 18.10 -10.41
C GLY A 82 -8.00 17.62 -10.58
N LEU A 83 -8.28 16.36 -10.20
CA LEU A 83 -9.63 15.79 -10.27
C LEU A 83 -10.61 16.50 -9.33
N GLN A 84 -10.18 16.85 -8.11
CA GLN A 84 -11.00 17.60 -7.16
C GLN A 84 -11.35 19.01 -7.66
N SER A 85 -10.47 19.65 -8.44
CA SER A 85 -10.76 20.97 -9.01
C SER A 85 -11.76 20.97 -10.18
N LEU A 86 -12.10 19.78 -10.70
CA LEU A 86 -13.10 19.59 -11.77
C LEU A 86 -14.50 19.29 -11.22
N GLN A 87 -14.63 19.05 -9.91
CA GLN A 87 -15.90 18.91 -9.19
C GLN A 87 -16.36 20.25 -8.63
#